data_AF-A0A660WCM2-F1
#
_entry.id   AF-A0A660WCM2-F1
#
_cell.length_a   1.000
_cell.length_b   1.000
_cell.length_c   1.000
_cell.angle_alpha   90.00
_cell.angle_beta   90.00
_cell.angle_gamma   90.00
#
_symmetry.space_group_name_H-M   'P 1'
#
loop_
_entity.id
_entity.type
_entity.pdbx_description
1 polymer ?
#
loop_
_entity_poly.entity_id
_entity_poly.type
_entity_poly.pdbx_seq_one_letter_code
_entity_poly.pdbx_strand_id
1 'polypeptide(L)'
;DDFKQINDRFGHPTGDKVLMEIALEISNTIRQYDSAYRYGGEELAVVLPESDLEDALLVAERIRLKIAERDFRAEDGTAVRVTTSLGVASFRPEHGEMKELIADADAALYFAKQNGKNQAAFLVDGRYRTLRPGADGRTAAEAAPARAARRAGKKPANRPKVKGKKASTTDRGEKT
;
A
#
# COMPACT_ATOMS: atom_id res chain seq x y z
N ASP A 1 3.65 0.35 -15.45
CA ASP A 1 3.56 1.48 -16.39
C ASP A 1 3.52 0.97 -17.82
N ASP A 2 2.69 1.58 -18.68
CA ASP A 2 2.61 1.24 -20.10
C ASP A 2 2.39 -0.25 -20.42
N PHE A 3 1.66 -0.98 -19.56
CA PHE A 3 1.47 -2.42 -19.68
C PHE A 3 0.84 -2.84 -21.01
N LYS A 4 -0.10 -2.02 -21.52
CA LYS A 4 -0.64 -2.21 -22.86
C LYS A 4 0.46 -2.29 -23.93
N GLN A 5 1.50 -1.46 -23.86
CA GLN A 5 2.61 -1.51 -24.83
C GLN A 5 3.42 -2.80 -24.71
N ILE A 6 3.52 -3.38 -23.51
CA ILE A 6 4.15 -4.70 -23.31
C ILE A 6 3.33 -5.78 -24.01
N ASN A 7 2.01 -5.79 -23.81
CA ASN A 7 1.10 -6.73 -24.49
C ASN A 7 1.13 -6.57 -26.01
N ASP A 8 1.04 -5.32 -26.49
CA ASP A 8 1.01 -5.01 -27.91
C ASP A 8 2.33 -5.44 -28.61
N ARG A 9 3.47 -5.37 -27.89
CA ARG A 9 4.79 -5.70 -28.43
C ARG A 9 5.18 -7.17 -28.30
N PHE A 10 4.89 -7.80 -27.16
CA PHE A 10 5.38 -9.13 -26.81
C PHE A 10 4.28 -10.18 -26.63
N GLY A 11 3.02 -9.79 -26.83
CA GLY A 11 1.85 -10.64 -26.66
C GLY A 11 1.40 -10.80 -25.20
N HIS A 12 0.14 -11.18 -25.05
CA HIS A 12 -0.48 -11.44 -23.75
C HIS A 12 0.27 -12.44 -22.85
N PRO A 13 0.85 -13.55 -23.36
CA PRO A 13 1.61 -14.47 -22.52
C PRO A 13 2.78 -13.80 -21.78
N THR A 14 3.51 -12.91 -22.47
CA THR A 14 4.59 -12.13 -21.86
C THR A 14 4.04 -11.15 -20.81
N GLY A 15 2.91 -10.50 -21.09
CA GLY A 15 2.26 -9.62 -20.13
C GLY A 15 1.83 -10.34 -18.86
N ASP A 16 1.22 -11.52 -18.98
CA ASP A 16 0.79 -12.34 -17.85
C ASP A 16 1.99 -12.77 -16.99
N LYS A 17 3.08 -13.20 -17.63
CA LYS A 17 4.34 -13.50 -16.93
C LYS A 17 4.90 -12.28 -16.19
N VAL A 18 4.92 -11.12 -16.83
CA VAL A 18 5.36 -9.87 -16.18
C VAL A 18 4.50 -9.56 -14.95
N LEU A 19 3.17 -9.70 -15.05
CA LEU A 19 2.28 -9.48 -13.89
C LEU A 19 2.54 -10.47 -12.75
N MET A 20 2.76 -11.76 -13.07
CA MET A 20 3.09 -12.77 -12.06
C MET A 20 4.40 -12.43 -11.34
N GLU A 21 5.41 -12.02 -12.10
CA GLU A 21 6.72 -11.63 -11.54
C GLU A 21 6.65 -10.35 -10.70
N ILE A 22 5.87 -9.35 -11.13
CA ILE A 22 5.60 -8.15 -10.32
C ILE A 22 4.89 -8.54 -9.01
N ALA A 23 3.88 -9.39 -9.08
CA ALA A 23 3.14 -9.82 -7.90
C ALA A 23 4.06 -10.55 -6.90
N LEU A 24 4.93 -11.43 -7.39
CA LEU A 24 5.93 -12.10 -6.57
C LEU A 24 6.92 -11.12 -5.94
N GLU A 25 7.38 -10.12 -6.69
CA GLU A 25 8.28 -9.08 -6.17
C GLU A 25 7.61 -8.28 -5.05
N ILE A 26 6.33 -7.90 -5.22
CA ILE A 26 5.55 -7.23 -4.18
C ILE A 26 5.43 -8.13 -2.94
N SER A 27 5.04 -9.39 -3.11
CA SER A 27 4.89 -10.34 -2.00
C SER A 27 6.19 -10.54 -1.22
N ASN A 28 7.34 -10.59 -1.91
CA ASN A 28 8.65 -10.71 -1.27
C ASN A 28 9.11 -9.41 -0.58
N THR A 29 8.52 -8.28 -0.96
CA THR A 29 8.90 -6.95 -0.47
C THR A 29 8.13 -6.54 0.78
N ILE A 30 6.89 -6.98 0.93
CA ILE A 30 6.00 -6.63 2.05
C ILE A 30 6.19 -7.57 3.25
N ARG A 31 5.64 -7.20 4.42
CA ARG A 31 5.73 -8.02 5.63
C ARG A 31 4.70 -9.14 5.61
N GLN A 32 4.87 -10.15 6.46
CA GLN A 32 3.96 -11.30 6.53
C GLN A 32 2.49 -10.93 6.86
N TYR A 33 2.27 -9.84 7.59
CA TYR A 33 0.93 -9.35 7.95
C TYR A 33 0.41 -8.24 7.03
N ASP A 34 1.22 -7.79 6.07
CA ASP A 34 0.77 -6.95 4.98
C ASP A 34 0.11 -7.82 3.92
N SER A 35 -0.77 -7.25 3.12
CA SER A 35 -1.50 -8.00 2.09
C SER A 35 -1.39 -7.33 0.73
N ALA A 36 -1.20 -8.12 -0.32
CA ALA A 36 -1.26 -7.67 -1.71
C ALA A 36 -2.45 -8.32 -2.43
N TYR A 37 -3.10 -7.54 -3.30
CA TYR A 37 -4.31 -7.95 -4.02
C TYR A 37 -4.20 -7.53 -5.49
N ARG A 38 -4.78 -8.34 -6.36
CA ARG A 38 -5.09 -7.93 -7.73
C ARG A 38 -6.45 -7.24 -7.73
N TYR A 39 -6.45 -5.92 -7.90
CA TYR A 39 -7.65 -5.10 -7.88
C TYR A 39 -8.36 -5.09 -9.24
N GLY A 40 -7.58 -5.13 -10.32
CA GLY A 40 -8.07 -5.12 -11.70
C GLY A 40 -7.18 -5.92 -12.65
N GLY A 41 -7.35 -5.71 -13.95
CA GLY A 41 -6.59 -6.42 -14.99
C GLY A 41 -5.08 -6.28 -14.81
N GLU A 42 -4.57 -5.05 -14.74
CA GLU A 42 -3.16 -4.72 -14.49
C GLU A 42 -2.95 -3.95 -13.17
N GLU A 43 -4.00 -3.86 -12.34
CA GLU A 43 -4.01 -3.04 -11.13
C GLU A 43 -3.79 -3.91 -9.89
N LEU A 44 -2.80 -3.52 -9.10
CA LEU A 44 -2.38 -4.19 -7.87
C LEU A 44 -2.54 -3.22 -6.70
N ALA A 45 -3.06 -3.72 -5.58
CA ALA A 45 -3.23 -2.97 -4.35
C ALA A 45 -2.42 -3.62 -3.23
N VAL A 46 -1.81 -2.81 -2.37
CA VAL A 46 -1.10 -3.26 -1.17
C VAL A 46 -1.73 -2.58 0.04
N VAL A 47 -2.12 -3.38 1.02
CA VAL A 47 -2.71 -2.94 2.28
C VAL A 47 -1.68 -3.15 3.39
N LEU A 48 -1.38 -2.08 4.11
CA LEU A 48 -0.36 -2.03 5.16
C LEU A 48 -1.03 -1.69 6.50
N PRO A 49 -1.48 -2.69 7.28
CA PRO A 49 -2.04 -2.46 8.60
C PRO A 49 -1.02 -1.76 9.52
N GLU A 50 -1.53 -0.96 10.46
CA GLU A 50 -0.73 -0.30 11.50
C GLU A 50 0.45 0.54 10.96
N SER A 51 0.36 1.00 9.72
CA SER A 51 1.40 1.78 9.06
C SER A 51 0.89 3.20 8.81
N ASP A 52 1.74 4.20 9.11
CA ASP A 52 1.46 5.58 8.74
C ASP A 52 1.93 5.87 7.30
N LEU A 53 1.72 7.11 6.85
CA LEU A 53 2.08 7.53 5.49
C LEU A 53 3.59 7.38 5.22
N GLU A 54 4.45 7.67 6.21
CA GLU A 54 5.90 7.56 6.05
C GLU A 54 6.30 6.09 5.86
N ASP A 55 5.77 5.19 6.70
CA ASP A 55 5.98 3.75 6.57
C ASP A 55 5.51 3.22 5.19
N ALA A 56 4.32 3.64 4.75
CA ALA A 56 3.76 3.23 3.47
C ALA A 56 4.60 3.72 2.28
N LEU A 57 5.13 4.95 2.36
CA LEU A 57 6.01 5.52 1.35
C LEU A 57 7.33 4.75 1.22
N LEU A 58 7.92 4.31 2.33
CA LEU A 58 9.13 3.48 2.31
C LEU A 58 8.89 2.12 1.65
N VAL A 59 7.72 1.50 1.88
CA VAL A 59 7.35 0.24 1.23
C VAL A 59 7.12 0.46 -0.27
N ALA A 60 6.38 1.51 -0.65
CA ALA A 60 6.11 1.85 -2.04
C ALA A 60 7.39 2.10 -2.84
N GLU A 61 8.35 2.86 -2.28
CA GLU A 61 9.63 3.11 -2.93
C GLU A 61 10.47 1.84 -3.07
N ARG A 62 10.46 0.96 -2.06
CA ARG A 62 11.14 -0.33 -2.14
C ARG A 62 10.56 -1.21 -3.25
N ILE A 63 9.23 -1.32 -3.34
CA ILE A 63 8.54 -2.03 -4.42
C ILE A 63 8.93 -1.45 -5.77
N ARG A 64 8.90 -0.12 -5.90
CA ARG A 64 9.23 0.58 -7.15
C ARG A 64 10.64 0.27 -7.64
N LEU A 65 11.63 0.40 -6.76
CA LEU A 65 13.03 0.12 -7.06
C LEU A 65 13.23 -1.34 -7.45
N LYS A 66 12.68 -2.27 -6.67
CA LYS A 66 12.78 -3.71 -6.94
C LYS A 66 12.21 -4.10 -8.31
N ILE A 67 11.05 -3.55 -8.67
CA ILE A 67 10.47 -3.77 -10.01
C ILE A 67 11.35 -3.12 -11.08
N ALA A 68 11.83 -1.89 -10.89
CA ALA A 68 12.65 -1.21 -11.89
C ALA A 68 14.02 -1.86 -12.13
N GLU A 69 14.57 -2.56 -11.12
CA GLU A 69 15.86 -3.24 -11.17
C GLU A 69 15.77 -4.70 -11.65
N ARG A 70 14.56 -5.26 -11.74
CA ARG A 70 14.35 -6.67 -12.11
C ARG A 70 14.55 -6.90 -13.61
N ASP A 71 15.23 -8.00 -13.94
CA ASP A 71 15.43 -8.47 -15.32
C ASP A 71 14.19 -9.23 -15.82
N PHE A 72 13.17 -8.51 -16.29
CA PHE A 72 12.02 -9.13 -16.94
C PHE A 72 12.38 -9.56 -18.37
N ARG A 73 11.96 -10.77 -18.74
CA ARG A 73 12.21 -11.32 -20.08
C ARG A 73 10.97 -11.90 -20.73
N ALA A 74 10.79 -11.60 -22.01
CA ALA A 74 9.80 -12.24 -22.87
C ALA A 74 10.11 -13.73 -23.08
N GLU A 75 9.18 -14.45 -23.70
CA GLU A 75 9.32 -15.89 -23.98
C GLU A 75 10.52 -16.21 -24.89
N ASP A 76 10.87 -15.29 -25.79
CA ASP A 76 12.05 -15.42 -26.67
C ASP A 76 13.37 -14.97 -26.00
N GLY A 77 13.33 -14.60 -24.72
CA GLY A 77 14.49 -14.14 -23.94
C GLY A 77 14.81 -12.65 -24.10
N THR A 78 14.04 -11.90 -24.90
CA THR A 78 14.21 -10.44 -25.07
C THR A 78 13.95 -9.72 -23.75
N ALA A 79 14.82 -8.78 -23.39
CA ALA A 79 14.65 -7.95 -22.19
C ALA A 79 13.42 -7.03 -22.32
N VAL A 80 12.59 -7.00 -21.27
CA VAL A 80 11.39 -6.18 -21.16
C VAL A 80 11.62 -5.13 -20.08
N ARG A 81 11.63 -3.86 -20.46
CA ARG A 81 11.75 -2.78 -19.47
C ARG A 81 10.40 -2.54 -18.79
N VAL A 82 10.35 -2.74 -17.48
CA VAL A 82 9.16 -2.57 -16.67
C VAL A 82 9.42 -1.57 -15.56
N THR A 83 8.52 -0.60 -15.39
CA THR A 83 8.49 0.28 -14.22
C THR A 83 7.08 0.33 -13.65
N THR A 84 6.95 0.82 -12.43
CA THR A 84 5.64 1.02 -11.79
C THR A 84 5.52 2.43 -11.21
N SER A 85 4.31 2.97 -11.30
CA SER A 85 3.90 4.18 -10.59
C SER A 85 2.99 3.77 -9.46
N LEU A 86 3.12 4.39 -8.29
CA LEU A 86 2.33 4.07 -7.11
C LEU A 86 1.63 5.32 -6.57
N GLY A 87 0.38 5.16 -6.17
CA GLY A 87 -0.34 6.13 -5.34
C GLY A 87 -0.39 5.63 -3.91
N VAL A 88 0.01 6.47 -2.96
CA VAL A 88 0.11 6.11 -1.55
C VAL A 88 -0.80 7.02 -0.74
N ALA A 89 -1.64 6.41 0.09
CA ALA A 89 -2.50 7.10 1.03
C ALA A 89 -2.51 6.34 2.36
N SER A 90 -2.72 7.06 3.46
CA SER A 90 -2.92 6.50 4.79
C SER A 90 -4.32 6.83 5.29
N PHE A 91 -4.94 5.94 6.05
CA PHE A 91 -6.24 6.23 6.65
C PHE A 91 -6.14 7.42 7.62
N ARG A 92 -7.01 8.41 7.45
CA ARG A 92 -7.06 9.66 8.22
C ARG A 92 -8.34 9.69 9.06
N PRO A 93 -8.38 10.40 10.20
CA PRO A 93 -9.59 10.51 11.02
C PRO A 93 -10.79 11.13 10.28
N GLU A 94 -10.52 11.95 9.25
CA GLU A 94 -11.54 12.52 8.37
C GLU A 94 -12.14 11.51 7.38
N HIS A 95 -11.50 10.35 7.18
CA HIS A 95 -12.07 9.29 6.36
C HIS A 95 -13.25 8.65 7.08
N GLY A 96 -14.43 8.73 6.47
CA GLY A 96 -15.63 8.05 6.97
C GLY A 96 -15.66 6.57 6.58
N GLU A 97 -15.08 6.23 5.44
CA GLU A 97 -15.15 4.90 4.83
C GLU A 97 -13.86 4.54 4.07
N MET A 98 -13.60 3.23 3.93
CA MET A 98 -12.44 2.71 3.20
C MET A 98 -12.37 3.18 1.74
N LYS A 99 -13.53 3.44 1.11
CA LYS A 99 -13.59 3.93 -0.29
C LYS A 99 -12.86 5.25 -0.49
N GLU A 100 -12.82 6.11 0.54
CA GLU A 100 -12.16 7.42 0.47
C GLU A 100 -10.64 7.26 0.48
N LEU A 101 -10.13 6.28 1.24
CA LEU A 101 -8.72 5.92 1.22
C LEU A 101 -8.28 5.40 -0.16
N ILE A 102 -9.11 4.57 -0.81
CA ILE A 102 -8.84 4.06 -2.15
C ILE A 102 -8.85 5.22 -3.17
N ALA A 103 -9.83 6.12 -3.09
CA ALA A 103 -9.91 7.29 -3.96
C ALA A 103 -8.69 8.21 -3.83
N ASP A 104 -8.20 8.43 -2.60
CA ASP A 104 -6.98 9.21 -2.36
C ASP A 104 -5.74 8.54 -2.99
N ALA A 105 -5.63 7.21 -2.86
CA ALA A 105 -4.54 6.44 -3.47
C ALA A 105 -4.61 6.50 -5.00
N ASP A 106 -5.79 6.33 -5.60
CA ASP A 106 -5.98 6.40 -7.05
C ASP A 106 -5.66 7.78 -7.61
N ALA A 107 -6.06 8.85 -6.92
CA ALA A 107 -5.76 10.22 -7.33
C ALA A 107 -4.25 10.51 -7.26
N ALA A 108 -3.57 10.01 -6.23
CA ALA A 108 -2.11 10.08 -6.14
C ALA A 108 -1.43 9.26 -7.26
N LEU A 109 -1.93 8.06 -7.57
CA LEU A 109 -1.41 7.22 -8.66
C LEU A 109 -1.57 7.92 -10.01
N TYR A 110 -2.72 8.54 -10.24
CA TYR A 110 -2.96 9.33 -11.45
C TYR A 110 -1.94 10.45 -11.58
N PHE A 111 -1.69 11.19 -10.49
CA PHE A 111 -0.65 12.22 -10.46
C PHE A 111 0.73 11.65 -10.78
N ALA A 112 1.13 10.51 -10.19
CA ALA A 112 2.41 9.85 -10.48
C ALA A 112 2.56 9.51 -11.97
N LYS A 113 1.48 9.00 -12.60
CA LYS A 113 1.48 8.67 -14.03
C LYS A 113 1.62 9.93 -14.91
N GLN A 114 0.96 11.02 -14.54
CA GLN A 114 1.07 12.30 -15.27
C GLN A 114 2.43 12.98 -15.06
N ASN A 115 3.03 12.83 -13.88
CA ASN A 115 4.29 13.47 -13.51
C ASN A 115 5.54 12.70 -13.99
N GLY A 116 5.43 11.87 -15.03
CA GLY A 116 6.57 11.17 -15.64
C GLY A 116 6.75 9.69 -15.27
N LYS A 117 5.78 9.09 -14.57
CA LYS A 117 5.75 7.65 -14.21
C LYS A 117 6.95 7.22 -13.35
N ASN A 118 7.11 5.92 -13.10
CA ASN A 118 8.21 5.34 -12.32
C ASN A 118 8.49 6.07 -11.01
N GLN A 119 7.44 6.37 -10.24
CA GLN A 119 7.52 7.09 -8.97
C GLN A 119 6.37 6.75 -8.04
N ALA A 120 6.57 6.95 -6.75
CA ALA A 120 5.50 6.94 -5.76
C ALA A 120 5.04 8.37 -5.47
N ALA A 121 3.73 8.60 -5.49
CA ALA A 121 3.12 9.88 -5.16
C ALA A 121 2.15 9.77 -3.98
N PHE A 122 1.95 10.89 -3.28
CA PHE A 122 1.11 11.00 -2.10
C PHE A 122 0.61 12.43 -1.92
N LEU A 123 -0.47 12.60 -1.15
CA LEU A 123 -1.03 13.90 -0.81
C LEU A 123 -0.50 14.37 0.55
N VAL A 124 0.03 15.59 0.62
CA VAL A 124 0.40 16.26 1.88
C VAL A 124 0.09 17.75 1.77
N ASP A 125 -0.51 18.33 2.81
CA ASP A 125 -0.90 19.75 2.85
C ASP A 125 -1.70 20.20 1.61
N GLY A 126 -2.61 19.35 1.12
CA GLY A 126 -3.45 19.62 -0.05
C GLY A 126 -2.70 19.62 -1.39
N ARG A 127 -1.46 19.12 -1.44
CA ARG A 127 -0.66 19.05 -2.67
C ARG A 127 -0.11 17.65 -2.89
N TYR A 128 -0.20 17.17 -4.12
CA TYR A 128 0.47 15.93 -4.51
C TYR A 128 1.98 16.17 -4.60
N ARG A 129 2.73 15.25 -4.02
CA ARG A 129 4.19 15.19 -4.08
C ARG A 129 4.62 13.82 -4.54
N THR A 130 5.85 13.72 -5.01
CA THR A 130 6.49 12.45 -5.31
C THR A 130 7.68 12.26 -4.39
N LEU A 131 7.99 11.00 -4.07
CA LEU A 131 9.29 10.68 -3.53
C LEU A 131 10.31 10.93 -4.63
N ARG A 132 11.02 12.07 -4.55
CA ARG A 132 12.20 12.26 -5.38
C ARG A 132 13.27 11.31 -4.86
N PRO A 133 14.03 10.62 -5.73
CA PRO A 133 15.28 10.01 -5.33
C PRO A 133 16.14 11.09 -4.67
N GLY A 134 16.44 10.96 -3.37
CA GLY A 134 17.39 11.83 -2.70
C GLY A 134 18.74 11.74 -3.40
N ALA A 135 19.42 12.87 -3.57
CA ALA A 135 20.75 13.00 -4.18
C ALA A 135 21.87 12.24 -3.42
N ASP A 136 21.52 11.50 -2.37
CA ASP A 136 22.39 10.94 -1.36
C ASP A 136 22.31 9.41 -1.24
N GLY A 137 21.55 8.72 -2.11
CA GLY A 137 21.70 7.28 -2.36
C GLY A 137 21.60 6.35 -1.14
N ARG A 138 21.16 6.86 0.02
CA ARG A 138 20.93 6.04 1.21
C ARG A 138 19.61 5.32 1.00
N THR A 139 19.73 4.06 0.67
CA THR A 139 18.61 3.18 0.39
C THR A 139 17.68 3.13 1.61
N ALA A 140 16.40 3.46 1.38
CA ALA A 140 15.30 3.07 2.26
C ALA A 140 15.17 1.54 2.44
N ALA A 141 16.02 0.76 1.76
CA ALA A 141 15.99 -0.70 1.69
C ALA A 141 16.21 -1.40 3.05
N GLU A 142 16.84 -0.75 4.04
CA GLU A 142 17.18 -1.39 5.33
C GLU A 142 16.30 -0.97 6.51
N ALA A 143 15.52 0.12 6.42
CA ALA A 143 14.89 0.74 7.60
C ALA A 143 13.52 0.15 7.99
N ALA A 144 12.76 -0.41 7.04
CA ALA A 144 11.38 -0.85 7.26
C ALA A 144 11.19 -2.08 8.18
N PRO A 145 12.07 -3.11 8.20
CA PRO A 145 11.88 -4.23 9.13
C PRO A 145 12.22 -3.82 10.57
N ALA A 146 13.16 -2.90 10.77
CA ALA A 146 13.62 -2.51 12.11
C ALA A 146 12.67 -1.56 12.85
N ARG A 147 11.98 -0.66 12.13
CA ARG A 147 11.13 0.38 12.75
C ARG A 147 9.76 -0.14 13.20
N ALA A 148 9.16 -1.08 12.48
CA ALA A 148 7.88 -1.68 12.84
C ALA A 148 7.98 -2.76 13.92
N ALA A 149 9.07 -3.53 13.98
CA ALA A 149 9.32 -4.46 15.09
C ALA A 149 9.35 -3.75 16.46
N ARG A 150 9.77 -2.47 16.49
CA ARG A 150 9.73 -1.63 17.71
C ARG A 150 8.32 -1.21 18.14
N ARG A 151 7.34 -1.14 17.23
CA ARG A 151 5.95 -0.73 17.55
C ARG A 151 5.07 -1.91 17.91
N ALA A 152 5.27 -3.09 17.30
CA ALA A 152 4.58 -4.33 17.66
C ALA A 152 4.83 -4.76 19.13
N GLY A 153 5.87 -4.25 19.78
CA GLY A 153 6.15 -4.48 21.21
C GLY A 153 5.40 -3.56 22.19
N LYS A 154 4.69 -2.51 21.73
CA LYS A 154 3.90 -1.64 22.60
C LYS A 154 2.46 -2.16 22.67
N LYS A 155 2.16 -2.98 23.68
CA LYS A 155 0.76 -3.28 24.06
C LYS A 155 -0.01 -1.97 24.23
N PRO A 156 -1.24 -1.83 23.69
CA PRO A 156 -2.08 -0.68 23.99
C PRO A 156 -2.39 -0.67 25.49
N ALA A 157 -2.20 0.50 26.11
CA ALA A 157 -2.52 0.72 27.51
C ALA A 157 -4.01 0.41 27.75
N ASN A 158 -4.25 -0.43 28.75
CA ASN A 158 -5.55 -0.95 29.14
C ASN A 158 -6.53 0.19 29.45
N ARG A 159 -7.57 0.35 28.62
CA ARG A 159 -8.63 1.34 28.85
C ARG A 159 -9.53 0.82 30.00
N PRO A 160 -9.78 1.58 31.08
CA PRO A 160 -10.54 1.06 32.22
C PRO A 160 -11.99 0.78 31.82
N LYS A 161 -12.47 -0.43 32.14
CA LYS A 161 -13.88 -0.83 32.00
C LYS A 161 -14.73 -0.02 32.97
N VAL A 162 -15.64 0.80 32.44
CA VAL A 162 -16.70 1.43 33.22
C VAL A 162 -17.67 0.34 33.68
N LYS A 163 -17.75 0.11 35.00
CA LYS A 163 -18.74 -0.76 35.66
C LYS A 163 -19.93 0.08 36.14
N GLY A 164 -21.14 -0.48 35.99
CA GLY A 164 -22.34 -0.13 36.76
C GLY A 164 -23.41 0.61 35.94
N LYS A 165 -24.71 0.31 36.03
CA LYS A 165 -25.46 -0.39 37.09
C LYS A 165 -26.63 -1.18 36.49
N LYS A 166 -26.88 -2.37 37.06
CA LYS A 166 -28.15 -3.09 36.97
C LYS A 166 -29.19 -2.35 37.81
N ALA A 167 -30.40 -2.19 37.29
CA ALA A 167 -31.59 -1.92 38.10
C ALA A 167 -32.49 -3.16 38.04
N SER A 168 -32.63 -3.82 39.18
CA SER A 168 -33.61 -4.87 39.45
C SER A 168 -34.23 -4.57 40.80
N THR A 169 -35.53 -4.28 40.82
CA THR A 169 -36.35 -4.29 42.03
C THR A 169 -37.74 -4.79 41.65
N THR A 170 -37.96 -6.06 41.94
CA THR A 170 -39.25 -6.65 42.32
C THR A 170 -39.70 -6.02 43.65
N ASP A 171 -40.97 -5.66 43.81
CA ASP A 171 -41.98 -6.50 44.47
C ASP A 171 -43.26 -5.71 44.85
N ARG A 172 -44.39 -6.43 44.73
CA ARG A 172 -45.77 -6.35 45.29
C ARG A 172 -46.27 -5.12 46.07
N GLY A 173 -47.58 -4.85 45.87
CA GLY A 173 -48.52 -4.74 47.00
C GLY A 173 -49.77 -3.87 46.85
N GLU A 174 -50.91 -4.54 46.61
CA GLU A 174 -52.28 -4.31 47.18
C GLU A 174 -53.11 -3.00 47.04
N LYS A 175 -54.41 -3.24 46.73
CA LYS A 175 -55.67 -2.55 47.14
C LYS A 175 -55.88 -1.12 46.61
N THR A 176 -57.02 -0.72 46.06
CA THR A 176 -58.44 -1.11 46.23
C THR A 176 -59.21 -1.05 44.93
#